data_AF-A0A2G9RUL6-F1
#
_entry.id   AF-A0A2G9RUL6-F1
#
_cell.length_a   1.000
_cell.length_b   1.000
_cell.length_c   1.000
_cell.angle_alpha   90.00
_cell.angle_beta   90.00
_cell.angle_gamma   90.00
#
_symmetry.space_group_name_H-M   'P 1'
#
loop_
_entity.id
_entity.type
_entity.pdbx_description
1 polymer ?
#
loop_
_entity_poly.entity_id
_entity_poly.type
_entity_poly.pdbx_seq_one_letter_code
_entity_poly.pdbx_strand_id
1 'polypeptide(L)'
;MEANVLPGFLRLQELVLVCRFSEQRTCSLVKAFYECSFTQSNVTVIFLTEIVWETFRPNTGCFEPITIYFPDYSKVELQKILSSDYPEEYSPEFYASYINILLGVFYTVCRDIKELRHLAALNFSKYCEPVIKGEGKFK
;
A
#
# COMPACT_ATOMS: atom_id res chain seq x y z
N MET A 1 -2.69 -17.05 -16.29
CA MET A 1 -2.29 -17.10 -14.87
C MET A 1 -0.84 -16.67 -14.80
N GLU A 2 -0.60 -15.36 -14.89
CA GLU A 2 0.75 -14.84 -14.81
C GLU A 2 1.08 -14.56 -13.34
N ALA A 3 1.91 -15.42 -12.76
CA ALA A 3 2.66 -15.05 -11.58
C ALA A 3 3.67 -13.99 -12.04
N ASN A 4 3.34 -12.72 -11.85
CA ASN A 4 4.28 -11.63 -12.11
C ASN A 4 5.37 -11.66 -11.03
N VAL A 5 6.40 -12.48 -11.28
CA VAL A 5 7.68 -12.38 -10.59
C VAL A 5 8.30 -11.08 -11.09
N LEU A 6 8.12 -9.98 -10.36
CA LEU A 6 8.77 -8.72 -10.69
C LEU A 6 10.29 -8.94 -10.62
N PRO A 7 11.04 -8.85 -11.74
CA PRO A 7 12.48 -8.97 -11.70
C PRO A 7 13.03 -7.59 -11.34
N GLY A 8 13.08 -7.28 -10.05
CA GLY A 8 13.62 -5.99 -9.65
C GLY A 8 13.51 -5.70 -8.17
N PHE A 9 14.47 -6.21 -7.39
CA PHE A 9 15.24 -5.35 -6.48
C PHE A 9 16.45 -6.10 -5.92
N LEU A 10 17.64 -5.62 -6.33
CA LEU A 10 18.94 -5.61 -5.67
C LEU A 10 19.62 -6.92 -5.21
N ARG A 11 20.83 -7.08 -5.77
CA ARG A 11 21.93 -7.96 -5.41
C ARG A 11 22.52 -7.56 -4.05
N LEU A 12 22.22 -8.30 -2.98
CA LEU A 12 22.95 -8.32 -1.70
C LEU A 12 22.76 -9.71 -1.05
N GLN A 13 23.58 -10.70 -1.39
CA GLN A 13 23.79 -12.03 -0.75
C GLN A 13 22.64 -12.87 -0.13
N GLU A 14 21.40 -12.41 -0.09
CA GLU A 14 20.20 -13.08 0.39
C GLU A 14 19.10 -12.83 -0.64
N LEU A 15 18.61 -13.91 -1.25
CA LEU A 15 17.52 -13.81 -2.22
C LEU A 15 16.22 -13.59 -1.44
N VAL A 16 15.65 -12.39 -1.52
CA VAL A 16 14.33 -12.09 -0.95
C VAL A 16 13.28 -12.25 -2.03
N LEU A 17 12.50 -13.31 -1.96
CA LEU A 17 11.45 -13.60 -2.94
C LEU A 17 10.11 -13.07 -2.42
N VAL A 18 9.62 -12.00 -3.03
CA VAL A 18 8.35 -11.37 -2.66
C VAL A 18 7.24 -11.90 -3.57
N CYS A 19 6.35 -12.72 -3.01
CA CYS A 19 5.18 -13.20 -3.73
C CYS A 19 3.93 -12.47 -3.26
N ARG A 20 3.26 -11.77 -4.19
CA ARG A 20 1.94 -11.19 -3.94
C ARG A 20 0.87 -12.17 -4.39
N PHE A 21 0.02 -12.59 -3.47
CA PHE A 21 -1.09 -13.49 -3.75
C PHE A 21 -2.42 -12.78 -3.60
N SER A 22 -3.31 -12.95 -4.57
CA SER A 22 -4.65 -12.37 -4.59
C SER A 22 -5.78 -13.42 -4.64
N GLU A 23 -5.47 -14.72 -4.67
CA GLU A 23 -6.47 -15.78 -4.84
C GLU A 23 -6.12 -17.06 -4.04
N GLN A 24 -7.14 -17.78 -3.57
CA GLN A 24 -7.05 -18.97 -2.70
C GLN A 24 -6.42 -20.22 -3.34
N ARG A 25 -6.12 -20.23 -4.65
CA ARG A 25 -5.66 -21.43 -5.38
C ARG A 25 -4.17 -21.76 -5.19
N THR A 26 -3.63 -21.52 -3.99
CA THR A 26 -2.19 -21.34 -3.77
C THR A 26 -1.60 -22.34 -2.76
N CYS A 27 -2.39 -23.25 -2.19
CA CYS A 27 -1.85 -24.22 -1.21
C CYS A 27 -0.72 -25.10 -1.80
N SER A 28 -0.77 -25.40 -3.11
CA SER A 28 0.29 -26.13 -3.81
C SER A 28 1.57 -25.30 -4.02
N LEU A 29 1.42 -23.99 -4.28
CA LEU A 29 2.55 -23.08 -4.47
C LEU A 29 3.26 -22.78 -3.14
N VAL A 30 2.52 -22.61 -2.04
CA VAL A 30 3.10 -22.43 -0.70
C VAL A 30 4.00 -23.61 -0.32
N LYS A 31 3.57 -24.84 -0.63
CA LYS A 31 4.38 -26.04 -0.41
C LYS A 31 5.63 -26.08 -1.31
N ALA A 32 5.50 -25.73 -2.58
CA ALA A 32 6.64 -25.69 -3.52
C ALA A 32 7.69 -24.63 -3.12
N PHE A 33 7.26 -23.45 -2.66
CA PHE A 33 8.19 -22.43 -2.16
C PHE A 33 8.87 -22.84 -0.86
N TYR A 34 8.16 -23.57 0.02
CA TYR A 34 8.76 -24.15 1.22
C TYR A 34 9.84 -25.20 0.88
N GLU A 35 9.59 -26.04 -0.14
CA GLU A 35 10.59 -27.00 -0.65
C GLU A 35 11.81 -26.28 -1.26
N CYS A 36 11.62 -25.11 -1.90
CA CYS A 36 12.73 -24.27 -2.36
C CYS A 36 13.61 -23.73 -1.22
N SER A 37 13.05 -23.44 -0.04
CA SER A 37 13.86 -23.04 1.13
C SER A 37 14.80 -24.14 1.64
N PHE A 38 14.63 -25.38 1.19
CA PHE A 38 15.52 -26.50 1.52
C PHE A 38 16.72 -26.62 0.57
N THR A 39 16.80 -25.79 -0.48
CA THR A 39 18.01 -25.64 -1.29
C THR A 39 19.07 -24.89 -0.48
N GLN A 40 20.35 -25.28 -0.57
CA GLN A 40 21.47 -24.78 0.26
C GLN A 40 21.87 -23.31 -0.01
N SER A 41 20.90 -22.41 -0.07
CA SER A 41 21.08 -20.98 -0.26
C SER A 41 20.30 -20.24 0.83
N ASN A 42 20.88 -19.17 1.38
CA ASN A 42 20.20 -18.33 2.38
C ASN A 42 19.08 -17.53 1.69
N VAL A 43 17.92 -18.17 1.52
CA VAL A 43 16.75 -17.62 0.84
C VAL A 43 15.67 -17.34 1.87
N THR A 44 15.18 -16.10 1.89
CA THR A 44 14.03 -15.70 2.69
C THR A 44 12.85 -15.44 1.76
N VAL A 45 11.74 -16.14 1.99
CA VAL A 45 10.51 -15.97 1.21
C VAL A 45 9.56 -15.07 2.01
N ILE A 46 9.12 -13.97 1.41
CA ILE A 46 8.16 -13.04 2.00
C ILE A 46 6.83 -13.17 1.25
N PHE A 47 5.79 -13.54 1.99
CA PHE A 47 4.42 -13.63 1.49
C PHE A 47 3.69 -12.32 1.76
N LEU A 48 3.13 -11.70 0.72
CA LEU A 48 2.23 -10.56 0.82
C LEU A 48 0.83 -10.98 0.39
N THR A 49 -0.12 -10.93 1.32
CA THR A 49 -1.50 -11.39 1.13
C THR A 49 -2.46 -10.48 1.89
N GLU A 50 -3.66 -10.28 1.34
CA GLU A 50 -4.79 -9.64 2.03
C GLU A 50 -5.60 -10.65 2.86
N ILE A 51 -5.36 -11.95 2.65
CA ILE A 51 -6.04 -13.05 3.34
C ILE A 51 -5.16 -13.53 4.50
N VAL A 52 -5.79 -13.80 5.66
CA VAL A 52 -5.13 -14.33 6.86
C VAL A 52 -4.50 -15.71 6.64
N TRP A 53 -3.38 -15.97 7.33
CA TRP A 53 -2.55 -17.17 7.13
C TRP A 53 -3.31 -18.47 7.37
N GLU A 54 -4.28 -18.49 8.30
CA GLU A 54 -5.07 -19.67 8.67
C GLU A 54 -5.79 -20.28 7.46
N THR A 55 -6.15 -19.47 6.47
CA THR A 55 -6.80 -19.94 5.25
C THR A 55 -5.87 -20.69 4.30
N PHE A 56 -4.55 -20.48 4.42
CA PHE A 56 -3.54 -21.15 3.61
C PHE A 56 -3.02 -22.44 4.24
N ARG A 57 -3.41 -22.74 5.49
CA ARG A 57 -2.89 -23.88 6.24
C ARG A 57 -3.29 -25.21 5.58
N PRO A 58 -2.33 -26.00 5.07
CA PRO A 58 -2.63 -27.31 4.49
C PRO A 58 -2.98 -28.35 5.58
N ASN A 59 -3.80 -29.33 5.21
CA ASN A 59 -4.23 -30.42 6.11
C ASN A 59 -3.07 -31.31 6.59
N THR A 60 -2.02 -31.45 5.77
CA THR A 60 -0.72 -32.00 6.18
C THR A 60 0.14 -30.83 6.65
N GLY A 61 0.37 -30.74 7.96
CA GLY A 61 0.95 -29.56 8.62
C GLY A 61 2.11 -28.87 7.91
N CYS A 62 2.18 -27.55 8.08
CA CYS A 62 3.21 -26.66 7.54
C CYS A 62 4.04 -26.02 8.66
N PHE A 63 5.20 -25.49 8.31
CA PHE A 63 5.95 -24.59 9.17
C PHE A 63 5.18 -23.27 9.36
N GLU A 64 5.18 -22.74 10.59
CA GLU A 64 4.47 -21.50 10.89
C GLU A 64 5.36 -20.30 10.55
N PRO A 65 4.99 -19.47 9.55
CA PRO A 65 5.77 -18.29 9.21
C PRO A 65 5.63 -17.21 10.28
N ILE A 66 6.57 -16.27 10.28
CA ILE A 66 6.45 -15.04 11.06
C ILE A 66 5.40 -14.17 10.37
N THR A 67 4.25 -13.98 11.03
CA THR A 67 3.17 -13.14 10.52
C THR A 67 3.33 -11.70 11.00
N ILE A 68 3.31 -10.76 10.06
CA ILE A 68 3.34 -9.33 10.34
C ILE A 68 2.05 -8.73 9.79
N TYR A 69 1.24 -8.13 10.66
CA TYR A 69 0.00 -7.49 10.27
C TYR A 69 0.21 -6.01 9.97
N PHE A 70 -0.24 -5.57 8.79
CA PHE A 70 -0.24 -4.17 8.40
C PHE A 70 -1.69 -3.64 8.51
N PRO A 71 -2.02 -2.87 9.56
CA PRO A 71 -3.36 -2.34 9.74
C PRO A 71 -3.70 -1.28 8.68
N ASP A 72 -5.00 -1.07 8.47
CA ASP A 72 -5.49 0.06 7.70
C ASP A 72 -5.05 1.39 8.32
N TYR A 73 -4.69 2.34 7.47
CA TYR A 73 -4.33 3.69 7.91
C TYR A 73 -5.53 4.43 8.49
N SER A 74 -5.33 5.06 9.64
CA SER A 74 -6.29 5.99 10.23
C SER A 74 -6.40 7.28 9.40
N LYS A 75 -7.50 8.02 9.57
CA LYS A 75 -7.68 9.33 8.93
C LYS A 75 -6.49 10.28 9.16
N VAL A 76 -5.92 10.27 10.35
CA VAL A 76 -4.79 11.14 10.73
C VAL A 76 -3.52 10.71 10.00
N GLU A 77 -3.27 9.41 9.85
CA GLU A 77 -2.12 8.90 9.09
C GLU A 77 -2.27 9.16 7.60
N LEU A 78 -3.47 8.94 7.04
CA LEU A 78 -3.77 9.28 5.65
C LEU A 78 -3.56 10.75 5.37
N GLN A 79 -4.01 11.64 6.28
CA GLN A 79 -3.79 13.07 6.15
C GLN A 79 -2.29 13.38 6.07
N LYS A 80 -1.48 12.81 6.98
CA LYS A 80 -0.02 13.03 7.00
C LYS A 80 0.65 12.54 5.72
N ILE A 81 0.32 11.32 5.29
CA ILE A 81 0.88 10.71 4.08
C ILE A 81 0.54 11.55 2.86
N LEU A 82 -0.76 11.85 2.65
CA LEU A 82 -1.21 12.62 1.51
C LEU A 82 -0.69 14.06 1.54
N SER A 83 -0.60 14.70 2.71
CA SER A 83 -0.07 16.06 2.85
C SER A 83 1.42 16.18 2.57
N SER A 84 2.16 15.07 2.59
CA SER A 84 3.59 15.04 2.28
C SER A 84 3.85 15.14 0.77
N ASP A 85 2.89 14.75 -0.07
CA ASP A 85 2.93 14.84 -1.53
C ASP A 85 2.47 16.24 -2.03
N TYR A 86 2.88 17.32 -1.36
CA TYR A 86 2.46 18.68 -1.72
C TYR A 86 3.26 19.23 -2.91
N PRO A 87 2.62 19.99 -3.81
CA PRO A 87 3.33 20.70 -4.88
C PRO A 87 4.17 21.85 -4.32
N GLU A 88 5.41 22.01 -4.80
CA GLU A 88 6.37 23.04 -4.35
C GLU A 88 5.86 24.48 -4.50
N GLU A 89 4.86 24.67 -5.35
CA GLU A 89 4.21 25.96 -5.64
C GLU A 89 3.35 26.50 -4.48
N TYR A 90 2.97 25.64 -3.53
CA TYR A 90 2.04 25.97 -2.45
C TYR A 90 2.63 25.66 -1.08
N SER A 91 2.12 26.34 -0.05
CA SER A 91 2.55 26.07 1.33
C SER A 91 2.04 24.70 1.80
N PRO A 92 2.82 23.98 2.61
CA PRO A 92 2.40 22.68 3.15
C PRO A 92 1.16 22.80 4.04
N GLU A 93 0.95 23.93 4.72
CA GLU A 93 -0.24 24.19 5.53
C GLU A 93 -1.50 24.35 4.67
N PHE A 94 -1.36 25.00 3.52
CA PHE A 94 -2.45 25.14 2.55
C PHE A 94 -2.89 23.79 2.01
N TYR A 95 -1.92 22.96 1.61
CA TYR A 95 -2.20 21.62 1.10
C TYR A 95 -2.74 20.68 2.20
N ALA A 96 -2.22 20.76 3.42
CA ALA A 96 -2.75 20.00 4.56
C ALA A 96 -4.22 20.35 4.88
N SER A 97 -4.59 21.63 4.74
CA SER A 97 -5.97 22.10 4.90
C SER A 97 -6.89 21.55 3.80
N TYR A 98 -6.41 21.56 2.56
CA TYR A 98 -7.10 20.95 1.41
C TYR A 98 -7.36 19.45 1.63
N ILE A 99 -6.32 18.69 1.99
CA ILE A 99 -6.41 17.26 2.25
C ILE A 99 -7.37 16.96 3.41
N ASN A 100 -7.41 17.79 4.46
CA ASN A 100 -8.36 17.61 5.55
C ASN A 100 -9.82 17.75 5.09
N ILE A 101 -10.12 18.70 4.19
CA ILE A 101 -11.46 18.86 3.59
C ILE A 101 -11.79 17.65 2.71
N LEU A 102 -10.85 17.22 1.86
CA LEU A 102 -11.01 16.06 0.99
C LEU A 102 -11.29 14.78 1.79
N LEU A 103 -10.49 14.51 2.83
CA LEU A 103 -10.72 13.39 3.76
C LEU A 103 -11.96 13.59 4.64
N GLY A 104 -12.52 14.79 4.73
CA GLY A 104 -13.83 15.03 5.36
C GLY A 104 -14.97 14.40 4.56
N VAL A 105 -14.87 14.41 3.23
CA VAL A 105 -15.95 13.97 2.31
C VAL A 105 -15.72 12.53 1.83
N PHE A 106 -14.50 12.19 1.43
CA PHE A 106 -14.23 10.92 0.75
C PHE A 106 -13.85 9.76 1.67
N TYR A 107 -13.43 10.02 2.92
CA TYR A 107 -12.95 8.98 3.83
C TYR A 107 -14.01 7.93 4.22
N THR A 108 -15.30 8.28 4.14
CA THR A 108 -16.40 7.34 4.39
C THR A 108 -16.65 6.39 3.23
N VAL A 109 -16.19 6.74 2.02
CA VAL A 109 -16.44 5.99 0.78
C VAL A 109 -15.21 5.22 0.33
N CYS A 110 -14.03 5.86 0.35
CA CYS A 110 -12.77 5.27 -0.11
C CYS A 110 -11.67 5.43 0.95
N ARG A 111 -10.97 4.33 1.25
CA ARG A 111 -9.77 4.32 2.11
C ARG A 111 -8.48 3.97 1.36
N ASP A 112 -8.57 3.70 0.06
CA ASP A 112 -7.39 3.44 -0.76
C ASP A 112 -6.59 4.74 -0.98
N ILE A 113 -5.34 4.75 -0.51
CA ILE A 113 -4.41 5.87 -0.68
C ILE A 113 -4.23 6.25 -2.15
N LYS A 114 -4.17 5.27 -3.06
CA LYS A 114 -3.96 5.53 -4.50
C LYS A 114 -5.15 6.25 -5.10
N GLU A 115 -6.37 5.83 -4.76
CA GLU A 115 -7.59 6.50 -5.21
C GLU A 115 -7.70 7.90 -4.61
N LEU A 116 -7.45 8.04 -3.30
CA LEU A 116 -7.47 9.34 -2.62
C LEU A 116 -6.44 10.31 -3.22
N ARG A 117 -5.25 9.83 -3.56
CA ARG A 117 -4.21 10.65 -4.21
C ARG A 117 -4.62 11.06 -5.63
N HIS A 118 -5.27 10.18 -6.38
CA HIS A 118 -5.80 10.52 -7.69
C HIS A 118 -6.91 11.57 -7.60
N LEU A 119 -7.84 11.40 -6.65
CA LEU A 119 -8.91 12.36 -6.37
C LEU A 119 -8.36 13.71 -5.91
N ALA A 120 -7.31 13.72 -5.10
CA ALA A 120 -6.62 14.94 -4.67
C ALA A 120 -6.03 15.68 -5.87
N ALA A 121 -5.27 15.01 -6.73
CA ALA A 121 -4.69 15.62 -7.92
C ALA A 121 -5.76 16.20 -8.87
N LEU A 122 -6.88 15.49 -9.05
CA LEU A 122 -7.98 15.95 -9.92
C LEU A 122 -8.69 17.19 -9.37
N ASN A 123 -8.94 17.24 -8.06
CA ASN A 123 -9.74 18.30 -7.45
C ASN A 123 -8.90 19.50 -6.98
N PHE A 124 -7.58 19.36 -6.88
CA PHE A 124 -6.70 20.42 -6.41
C PHE A 124 -6.76 21.66 -7.31
N SER A 125 -6.81 21.47 -8.63
CA SER A 125 -6.93 22.57 -9.60
C SER A 125 -8.13 23.49 -9.33
N LYS A 126 -9.30 22.89 -9.05
CA LYS A 126 -10.54 23.62 -8.71
C LYS A 126 -10.49 24.27 -7.35
N TYR A 127 -9.78 23.68 -6.40
CA TYR A 127 -9.61 24.25 -5.06
C TYR A 127 -8.75 25.53 -5.08
N CYS A 128 -7.78 25.61 -5.99
CA CYS A 128 -6.91 26.78 -6.13
C CYS A 128 -7.56 27.96 -6.87
N GLU A 129 -8.59 27.72 -7.70
CA GLU A 129 -9.29 28.79 -8.46
C GLU A 129 -9.72 30.01 -7.62
N PRO A 130 -10.42 29.86 -6.47
CA PRO A 130 -10.85 31.00 -5.66
C PRO A 130 -9.69 31.77 -5.02
N VAL A 131 -8.54 31.11 -4.79
CA VAL A 131 -7.32 31.75 -4.27
C VAL A 131 -6.68 32.61 -5.35
N ILE A 132 -6.60 32.08 -6.58
CA ILE A 132 -6.02 32.78 -7.74
C ILE A 132 -6.89 33.97 -8.17
N LYS A 133 -8.22 33.84 -8.10
CA LYS A 133 -9.17 34.93 -8.41
C LYS A 133 -9.19 36.03 -7.34
N GLY A 134 -8.53 35.84 -6.20
CA GLY A 134 -8.50 36.80 -5.10
C GLY A 134 -9.81 36.90 -4.31
N GLU A 135 -10.71 35.95 -4.47
CA GLU A 135 -12.06 35.95 -3.87
C GLU A 135 -12.07 35.28 -2.48
N GLY A 136 -11.03 34.51 -2.13
CA GLY A 136 -10.92 33.81 -0.85
C GLY A 136 -9.84 34.37 0.07
N LYS A 137 -10.23 34.93 1.23
CA LYS A 137 -9.31 35.17 2.36
C LYS A 137 -9.15 33.87 3.15
N PHE A 138 -7.98 33.22 3.07
CA PHE A 138 -7.58 32.23 4.07
C PHE A 138 -7.24 32.96 5.37
N LYS A 139 -7.90 32.58 6.47
CA LYS A 139 -7.81 33.20 7.78
C LYS A 139 -7.13 32.25 8.74
#